data_AF-A0A8T7BIX4-F1
#
_entry.id   AF-A0A8T7BIX4-F1
#
_cell.length_a   1.000
_cell.length_b   1.000
_cell.length_c   1.000
_cell.angle_alpha   90.00
_cell.angle_beta   90.00
_cell.angle_gamma   90.00
#
_symmetry.space_group_name_H-M   'P 1'
#
loop_
_entity.id
_entity.type
_entity.pdbx_description
1 polymer ?
#
loop_
_entity_poly.entity_id
_entity_poly.type
_entity_poly.pdbx_seq_one_letter_code
_entity_poly.pdbx_strand_id
1 'polypeptide(L)'
;MSRLRRSIFLLALVSAGFSSLAEARLEVCNRTDLVLMVAVGYDTAEDRVASEGWWRVYPGYCEVPVDVALVKGSYYLHAESNPRSTMPDDAFVWGEEVPLCVQLADFRLTNARQCEAGNVSISFNPVDKNWRNTNKVDIHYTKRTYEDYFSAKIAGVQRMLSILGQDIGEIDGVLNEATVDALNEIGLANVVAGFDFRRIYPVLEQMIAKQHKLDN
;
A
#
# COMPACT_ATOMS: atom_id res chain seq x y z
N MET A 1 -12.22 -17.66 -77.87
CA MET A 1 -12.96 -16.89 -76.86
C MET A 1 -12.82 -17.58 -75.52
N SER A 2 -12.21 -16.88 -74.56
CA SER A 2 -11.69 -17.34 -73.27
C SER A 2 -12.75 -17.79 -72.27
N ARG A 3 -12.55 -18.94 -71.60
CA ARG A 3 -13.23 -19.24 -70.32
C ARG A 3 -12.23 -19.11 -69.18
N LEU A 4 -12.36 -18.01 -68.45
CA LEU A 4 -11.54 -17.60 -67.31
C LEU A 4 -11.91 -18.46 -66.09
N ARG A 5 -10.96 -19.25 -65.60
CA ARG A 5 -11.09 -20.06 -64.37
C ARG A 5 -10.74 -19.15 -63.18
N ARG A 6 -11.74 -18.57 -62.51
CA ARG A 6 -11.55 -17.78 -61.28
C ARG A 6 -11.46 -18.71 -60.08
N SER A 7 -10.23 -19.02 -59.64
CA SER A 7 -9.98 -19.64 -58.34
C SER A 7 -10.01 -18.54 -57.27
N ILE A 8 -10.96 -18.61 -56.35
CA ILE A 8 -11.03 -17.74 -55.18
C ILE A 8 -10.20 -18.42 -54.08
N PHE A 9 -9.02 -17.87 -53.76
CA PHE A 9 -8.27 -18.25 -52.56
C PHE A 9 -8.82 -17.45 -51.38
N LEU A 10 -9.51 -18.13 -50.46
CA LEU A 10 -9.89 -17.60 -49.15
C LEU A 10 -8.67 -17.68 -48.23
N LEU A 11 -8.03 -16.55 -47.97
CA LEU A 11 -6.97 -16.42 -46.96
C LEU A 11 -7.63 -16.25 -45.59
N ALA A 12 -7.72 -17.33 -44.83
CA ALA A 12 -8.18 -17.28 -43.44
C ALA A 12 -7.05 -16.70 -42.55
N LEU A 13 -7.18 -15.45 -42.12
CA LEU A 13 -6.37 -14.89 -41.04
C LEU A 13 -6.78 -15.59 -39.73
N VAL A 14 -5.94 -16.50 -39.24
CA VAL A 14 -6.04 -17.03 -37.88
C VAL A 14 -5.40 -16.02 -36.94
N SER A 15 -6.20 -15.10 -36.42
CA SER A 15 -5.82 -14.21 -35.33
C SER A 15 -5.85 -15.01 -34.02
N ALA A 16 -4.75 -15.70 -33.70
CA ALA A 16 -4.57 -16.28 -32.37
C ALA A 16 -4.31 -15.13 -31.37
N GLY A 17 -5.38 -14.66 -30.74
CA GLY A 17 -5.28 -13.75 -29.60
C GLY A 17 -4.64 -14.49 -28.42
N PHE A 18 -3.41 -14.13 -28.09
CA PHE A 18 -2.82 -14.48 -26.80
C PHE A 18 -3.53 -13.66 -25.73
N SER A 19 -4.60 -14.21 -25.15
CA SER A 19 -5.14 -13.70 -23.90
C SER A 19 -4.13 -14.02 -22.81
N SER A 20 -3.32 -13.05 -22.40
CA SER A 20 -2.58 -13.15 -21.14
C SER A 20 -3.63 -13.31 -20.03
N LEU A 21 -3.64 -14.45 -19.34
CA LEU A 21 -4.35 -14.52 -18.07
C LEU A 21 -3.72 -13.46 -17.17
N ALA A 22 -4.46 -12.41 -16.85
CA ALA A 22 -4.04 -11.48 -15.80
C ALA A 22 -3.99 -12.28 -14.50
N GLU A 23 -2.78 -12.50 -13.96
CA GLU A 23 -2.63 -13.16 -12.67
C GLU A 23 -3.25 -12.28 -11.55
N ALA A 24 -4.10 -12.89 -10.72
CA ALA A 24 -4.77 -12.22 -9.62
C ALA A 24 -3.76 -11.97 -8.47
N ARG A 25 -3.40 -10.70 -8.25
CA ARG A 25 -2.47 -10.28 -7.19
C ARG A 25 -3.25 -9.70 -6.01
N LEU A 26 -2.84 -10.00 -4.78
CA LEU A 26 -3.40 -9.35 -3.59
C LEU A 26 -2.86 -7.92 -3.50
N GLU A 27 -3.74 -6.95 -3.70
CA GLU A 27 -3.46 -5.53 -3.56
C GLU A 27 -3.94 -5.04 -2.19
N VAL A 28 -3.04 -4.41 -1.44
CA VAL A 28 -3.31 -3.87 -0.11
C VAL A 28 -3.38 -2.36 -0.20
N CYS A 29 -4.53 -1.81 0.18
CA CYS A 29 -4.87 -0.42 0.02
C CYS A 29 -4.94 0.29 1.37
N ASN A 30 -4.27 1.44 1.49
CA ASN A 30 -4.26 2.25 2.69
C ASN A 30 -5.37 3.32 2.62
N ARG A 31 -6.44 3.17 3.40
CA ARG A 31 -7.54 4.15 3.52
C ARG A 31 -7.36 5.10 4.71
N THR A 32 -6.18 5.11 5.33
CA THR A 32 -5.86 5.96 6.47
C THR A 32 -5.10 7.21 6.03
N ASP A 33 -4.89 8.15 6.95
CA ASP A 33 -4.01 9.31 6.79
C ASP A 33 -2.56 9.04 7.25
N LEU A 34 -2.23 7.79 7.58
CA LEU A 34 -0.93 7.40 8.11
C LEU A 34 -0.12 6.69 7.02
N VAL A 35 1.20 6.90 6.98
CA VAL A 35 2.09 6.02 6.22
C VAL A 35 2.11 4.68 6.94
N LEU A 36 1.71 3.59 6.27
CA LEU A 36 1.67 2.27 6.87
C LEU A 36 2.89 1.45 6.49
N MET A 37 3.39 0.65 7.44
CA MET A 37 4.29 -0.47 7.22
C MET A 37 3.45 -1.74 7.30
N VAL A 38 3.40 -2.50 6.22
CA VAL A 38 2.58 -3.70 6.08
C VAL A 38 3.45 -4.94 6.11
N ALA A 39 2.99 -6.00 6.77
CA ALA A 39 3.51 -7.35 6.65
C ALA A 39 2.41 -8.28 6.17
N VAL A 40 2.77 -9.32 5.41
CA VAL A 40 1.84 -10.31 4.85
C VAL A 40 2.30 -11.70 5.27
N GLY A 41 1.35 -12.48 5.76
CA GLY A 41 1.49 -13.92 5.93
C GLY A 41 0.74 -14.66 4.84
N TYR A 42 1.28 -15.78 4.39
CA TYR A 42 0.61 -16.64 3.41
C TYR A 42 1.01 -18.11 3.60
N ASP A 43 0.05 -19.00 3.36
CA ASP A 43 0.34 -20.43 3.32
C ASP A 43 1.32 -20.72 2.17
N THR A 44 2.19 -21.72 2.30
CA THR A 44 3.16 -22.14 1.29
C THR A 44 2.75 -23.50 0.72
N ALA A 45 3.39 -23.93 -0.37
CA ALA A 45 3.12 -25.24 -0.98
C ALA A 45 3.49 -26.44 -0.08
N GLU A 46 4.23 -26.21 0.99
CA GLU A 46 4.74 -27.22 1.92
C GLU A 46 3.94 -27.23 3.24
N ASP A 47 2.71 -26.72 3.23
CA ASP A 47 1.82 -26.60 4.40
C ASP A 47 2.42 -25.81 5.58
N ARG A 48 3.36 -24.90 5.29
CA ARG A 48 3.91 -23.92 6.25
C ARG A 48 3.31 -22.55 6.00
N VAL A 49 3.36 -21.66 7.00
CA VAL A 49 3.03 -20.23 6.81
C VAL A 49 4.32 -19.44 6.70
N ALA A 50 4.47 -18.70 5.61
CA ALA A 50 5.52 -17.70 5.45
C ALA A 50 5.01 -16.33 5.88
N SER A 51 5.94 -15.44 6.25
CA SER A 51 5.67 -14.01 6.42
C SER A 51 6.76 -13.21 5.73
N GLU A 52 6.39 -12.05 5.18
CA GLU A 52 7.31 -11.13 4.53
C GLU A 52 6.88 -9.69 4.86
N GLY A 53 7.80 -8.75 4.81
CA GLY A 53 7.59 -7.34 5.17
C GLY A 53 8.92 -6.57 5.18
N TRP A 54 8.96 -5.26 5.39
CA TRP A 54 7.83 -4.37 5.62
C TRP A 54 7.56 -3.52 4.37
N TRP A 55 6.35 -3.59 3.81
CA TRP A 55 5.98 -2.73 2.69
C TRP A 55 5.47 -1.39 3.17
N ARG A 56 6.09 -0.32 2.69
CA ARG A 56 5.58 1.03 2.89
C ARG A 56 4.38 1.26 1.96
N VAL A 57 3.23 1.60 2.53
CA VAL A 57 2.01 1.95 1.78
C VAL A 57 1.59 3.36 2.18
N TYR A 58 1.72 4.30 1.25
CA TYR A 58 1.35 5.70 1.49
C TYR A 58 -0.18 5.88 1.60
N PRO A 59 -0.65 6.92 2.31
CA PRO A 59 -2.08 7.23 2.43
C PRO A 59 -2.76 7.29 1.06
N GLY A 60 -3.90 6.60 0.92
CA GLY A 60 -4.67 6.50 -0.31
C GLY A 60 -4.00 5.78 -1.48
N TYR A 61 -2.86 5.14 -1.26
CA TYR A 61 -2.23 4.25 -2.23
C TYR A 61 -2.54 2.79 -1.95
N CYS A 62 -2.40 2.00 -3.00
CA CYS A 62 -2.44 0.56 -2.94
C CYS A 62 -1.12 0.00 -3.45
N GLU A 63 -0.62 -1.02 -2.78
CA GLU A 63 0.60 -1.73 -3.16
C GLU A 63 0.32 -3.22 -3.24
N VAL A 64 1.10 -3.93 -4.05
CA VAL A 64 1.09 -5.39 -4.11
C VAL A 64 2.30 -5.87 -3.32
N PRO A 65 2.17 -6.18 -2.02
CA PRO A 65 3.31 -6.50 -1.17
C PRO A 65 4.09 -7.72 -1.67
N VAL A 66 3.39 -8.77 -2.10
CA VAL A 66 4.02 -9.96 -2.65
C VAL A 66 3.26 -10.38 -3.91
N ASP A 67 3.99 -10.83 -4.93
CA ASP A 67 3.43 -11.48 -6.12
C ASP A 67 2.93 -12.88 -5.75
N VAL A 68 1.93 -12.94 -4.88
CA VAL A 68 1.27 -14.17 -4.41
C VAL A 68 0.28 -14.71 -5.43
N ALA A 69 0.49 -14.41 -6.71
CA ALA A 69 -0.39 -14.64 -7.85
C ALA A 69 -1.13 -16.00 -7.86
N LEU A 70 -0.61 -17.03 -7.19
CA LEU A 70 -1.11 -18.39 -7.27
C LEU A 70 -1.03 -19.21 -5.98
N VAL A 71 -0.90 -18.60 -4.79
CA VAL A 71 -0.93 -19.43 -3.58
C VAL A 71 -2.38 -19.83 -3.25
N LYS A 72 -2.66 -21.13 -3.38
CA LYS A 72 -3.89 -21.79 -2.90
C LYS A 72 -3.88 -21.80 -1.37
N GLY A 73 -4.15 -20.66 -0.75
CA GLY A 73 -4.03 -20.55 0.69
C GLY A 73 -4.78 -19.37 1.28
N SER A 74 -4.66 -19.29 2.60
CA SER A 74 -5.06 -18.16 3.43
C SER A 74 -3.99 -17.09 3.36
N TYR A 75 -4.44 -15.84 3.42
CA TYR A 75 -3.57 -14.68 3.58
C TYR A 75 -3.83 -14.09 4.95
N TYR A 76 -2.79 -13.49 5.51
CA TYR A 76 -2.82 -12.78 6.77
C TYR A 76 -2.16 -11.42 6.55
N LEU A 77 -2.70 -10.36 7.12
CA LEU A 77 -2.12 -9.03 6.99
C LEU A 77 -1.94 -8.42 8.38
N HIS A 78 -0.81 -7.74 8.54
CA HIS A 78 -0.56 -6.84 9.65
C HIS A 78 -0.20 -5.48 9.06
N ALA A 79 -0.64 -4.41 9.70
CA ALA A 79 -0.19 -3.07 9.36
C ALA A 79 0.04 -2.25 10.62
N GLU A 80 1.09 -1.44 10.61
CA GLU A 80 1.38 -0.47 11.66
C GLU A 80 1.73 0.89 11.05
N SER A 81 1.46 1.97 11.78
CA SER A 81 1.91 3.30 11.37
C SER A 81 3.43 3.37 11.37
N ASN A 82 4.01 3.95 10.32
CA ASN A 82 5.45 4.18 10.24
C ASN A 82 5.88 5.15 11.36
N PRO A 83 6.69 4.69 12.33
CA PRO A 83 7.08 5.51 13.48
C PRO A 83 7.92 6.72 13.09
N ARG A 84 8.46 6.78 11.86
CA ARG A 84 9.22 7.94 11.36
C ARG A 84 8.36 9.10 10.90
N SER A 85 7.06 8.89 10.72
CA SER A 85 6.12 9.88 10.20
C SER A 85 4.80 9.86 10.97
N THR A 86 4.82 9.43 12.23
CA THR A 86 3.64 9.33 13.09
C THR A 86 4.03 9.71 14.51
N MET A 87 3.21 10.55 15.15
CA MET A 87 3.40 10.93 16.54
C MET A 87 3.06 9.74 17.46
N PRO A 88 3.73 9.57 18.62
CA PRO A 88 3.55 8.40 19.47
C PRO A 88 2.11 8.16 19.96
N ASP A 89 1.37 9.23 20.23
CA ASP A 89 -0.04 9.21 20.66
C ASP A 89 -1.03 8.87 19.54
N ASP A 90 -0.58 9.01 18.28
CA ASP A 90 -1.30 8.65 17.06
C ASP A 90 -0.89 7.29 16.47
N ALA A 91 -0.04 6.52 17.18
CA ALA A 91 0.39 5.20 16.74
C ALA A 91 -0.82 4.29 16.43
N PHE A 92 -0.70 3.57 15.33
CA PHE A 92 -1.73 2.68 14.82
C PHE A 92 -1.17 1.28 14.59
N VAL A 93 -1.95 0.28 14.99
CA VAL A 93 -1.68 -1.15 14.72
C VAL A 93 -2.99 -1.79 14.27
N TRP A 94 -2.90 -2.61 13.24
CA TRP A 94 -4.00 -3.37 12.68
C TRP A 94 -3.57 -4.82 12.49
N GLY A 95 -4.10 -5.69 13.34
CA GLY A 95 -3.73 -7.10 13.42
C GLY A 95 -3.93 -7.63 14.84
N GLU A 96 -4.85 -8.59 15.01
CA GLU A 96 -5.33 -8.98 16.34
C GLU A 96 -5.38 -10.50 16.56
N GLU A 97 -5.49 -11.29 15.49
CA GLU A 97 -5.96 -12.68 15.61
C GLU A 97 -4.86 -13.74 15.55
N VAL A 98 -3.97 -13.64 14.57
CA VAL A 98 -3.05 -14.73 14.19
C VAL A 98 -1.61 -14.32 14.47
N PRO A 99 -0.95 -14.85 15.51
CA PRO A 99 0.44 -14.53 15.79
C PRO A 99 1.34 -15.13 14.72
N LEU A 100 2.15 -14.28 14.06
CA LEU A 100 3.21 -14.67 13.14
C LEU A 100 4.49 -13.89 13.44
N CYS A 101 5.62 -14.47 13.08
CA CYS A 101 6.93 -13.88 13.31
C CYS A 101 7.26 -12.84 12.24
N VAL A 102 7.97 -11.78 12.65
CA VAL A 102 8.52 -10.73 11.79
C VAL A 102 9.94 -10.38 12.23
N GLN A 103 10.63 -9.57 11.44
CA GLN A 103 11.88 -8.90 11.84
C GLN A 103 11.72 -7.37 11.76
N LEU A 104 12.62 -6.62 12.40
CA LEU A 104 12.54 -5.15 12.44
C LEU A 104 12.87 -4.48 11.11
N ALA A 105 13.81 -5.05 10.35
CA ALA A 105 14.14 -4.63 8.99
C ALA A 105 13.32 -5.44 7.97
N ASP A 106 13.46 -5.13 6.69
CA ASP A 106 12.86 -5.93 5.62
C ASP A 106 13.29 -7.40 5.73
N PHE A 107 12.33 -8.31 5.57
CA PHE A 107 12.44 -9.71 5.94
C PHE A 107 11.56 -10.60 5.08
N ARG A 108 11.95 -11.87 5.02
CA ARG A 108 11.14 -12.97 4.49
C ARG A 108 11.42 -14.23 5.29
N LEU A 109 10.43 -14.71 6.03
CA LEU A 109 10.50 -15.91 6.87
C LEU A 109 9.65 -17.01 6.23
N THR A 110 10.22 -18.19 6.02
CA THR A 110 9.51 -19.33 5.42
C THR A 110 8.68 -20.14 6.44
N ASN A 111 8.87 -19.92 7.74
CA ASN A 111 8.14 -20.58 8.82
C ASN A 111 7.78 -19.59 9.94
N ALA A 112 6.80 -18.75 9.67
CA ALA A 112 6.38 -17.65 10.53
C ALA A 112 5.55 -18.08 11.75
N ARG A 113 5.22 -19.37 11.91
CA ARG A 113 4.57 -19.88 13.14
C ARG A 113 5.57 -20.29 14.23
N GLN A 114 6.86 -20.34 13.92
CA GLN A 114 7.91 -20.76 14.85
C GLN A 114 9.01 -19.68 14.87
N CYS A 115 8.95 -18.78 15.86
CA CYS A 115 9.90 -17.67 15.92
C CYS A 115 11.28 -18.15 16.38
N GLU A 116 12.28 -17.95 15.55
CA GLU A 116 13.69 -18.12 15.90
C GLU A 116 14.21 -16.93 16.73
N ALA A 117 15.39 -17.08 17.32
CA ALA A 117 16.02 -16.02 18.08
C ALA A 117 16.23 -14.75 17.22
N GLY A 118 15.75 -13.60 17.72
CA GLY A 118 15.80 -12.32 17.02
C GLY A 118 14.54 -11.97 16.21
N ASN A 119 13.61 -12.91 16.04
CA ASN A 119 12.30 -12.62 15.47
C ASN A 119 11.32 -12.17 16.55
N VAL A 120 10.33 -11.37 16.17
CA VAL A 120 9.28 -10.87 17.06
C VAL A 120 7.94 -11.45 16.62
N SER A 121 7.14 -11.96 17.55
CA SER A 121 5.77 -12.40 17.26
C SER A 121 4.81 -11.22 17.35
N ILE A 122 4.10 -10.94 16.26
CA ILE A 122 3.03 -9.92 16.21
C ILE A 122 1.73 -10.54 15.67
N SER A 123 0.58 -9.93 15.96
CA SER A 123 -0.72 -10.43 15.53
C SER A 123 -1.08 -9.94 14.12
N PHE A 124 -1.58 -10.83 13.28
CA PHE A 124 -2.10 -10.54 11.93
C PHE A 124 -3.61 -10.79 11.90
N ASN A 125 -4.30 -10.20 10.93
CA ASN A 125 -5.70 -10.52 10.63
C ASN A 125 -5.79 -11.46 9.41
N PRO A 126 -6.63 -12.50 9.45
CA PRO A 126 -6.91 -13.30 8.26
C PRO A 126 -7.64 -12.44 7.22
N VAL A 127 -7.23 -12.54 5.96
CA VAL A 127 -7.90 -11.86 4.86
C VAL A 127 -9.13 -12.65 4.45
N ASP A 128 -10.30 -12.02 4.47
CA ASP A 128 -11.55 -12.62 3.99
C ASP A 128 -11.40 -13.07 2.53
N LYS A 129 -11.69 -14.34 2.23
CA LYS A 129 -11.62 -14.96 0.90
C LYS A 129 -12.35 -14.18 -0.19
N ASN A 130 -13.34 -13.35 0.15
CA ASN A 130 -14.04 -12.44 -0.75
C ASN A 130 -13.11 -11.42 -1.44
N TRP A 131 -11.91 -11.17 -0.88
CA TRP A 131 -10.88 -10.33 -1.51
C TRP A 131 -10.59 -10.75 -2.95
N ARG A 132 -10.72 -12.05 -3.28
CA ARG A 132 -10.47 -12.60 -4.63
C ARG A 132 -11.42 -12.06 -5.71
N ASN A 133 -12.53 -11.44 -5.33
CA ASN A 133 -13.46 -10.81 -6.26
C ASN A 133 -12.95 -9.44 -6.75
N THR A 134 -12.26 -8.71 -5.88
CA THR A 134 -11.76 -7.35 -6.13
C THR A 134 -10.25 -7.29 -6.27
N ASN A 135 -9.56 -8.37 -5.91
CA ASN A 135 -8.11 -8.45 -5.69
C ASN A 135 -7.58 -7.44 -4.66
N LYS A 136 -8.46 -6.89 -3.80
CA LYS A 136 -8.14 -5.75 -2.94
C LYS A 136 -8.55 -5.96 -1.48
N VAL A 137 -7.72 -5.45 -0.57
CA VAL A 137 -8.02 -5.34 0.86
C VAL A 137 -7.76 -3.89 1.30
N ASP A 138 -8.79 -3.26 1.84
CA ASP A 138 -8.70 -1.91 2.40
C ASP A 138 -8.34 -1.99 3.89
N ILE A 139 -7.25 -1.31 4.29
CA ILE A 139 -6.90 -1.08 5.69
C ILE A 139 -7.50 0.25 6.11
N HIS A 140 -8.36 0.21 7.12
CA HIS A 140 -9.03 1.38 7.69
C HIS A 140 -8.54 1.68 9.11
N TYR A 141 -8.65 2.94 9.52
CA TYR A 141 -8.42 3.36 10.90
C TYR A 141 -9.72 3.92 11.48
N THR A 142 -10.31 3.25 12.46
CA THR A 142 -11.65 3.61 12.97
C THR A 142 -11.72 5.02 13.57
N LYS A 143 -10.59 5.59 14.02
CA LYS A 143 -10.56 6.96 14.54
C LYS A 143 -10.78 8.02 13.44
N ARG A 144 -10.44 7.72 12.18
CA ARG A 144 -10.46 8.70 11.07
C ARG A 144 -10.82 8.01 9.75
N THR A 145 -11.90 8.46 9.13
CA THR A 145 -12.45 7.88 7.90
C THR A 145 -12.48 8.92 6.79
N TYR A 146 -12.08 8.51 5.60
CA TYR A 146 -12.10 9.33 4.39
C TYR A 146 -13.02 8.71 3.35
N GLU A 147 -13.69 9.56 2.56
CA GLU A 147 -14.66 9.14 1.54
C GLU A 147 -14.02 8.22 0.48
N ASP A 148 -12.83 8.59 0.02
CA ASP A 148 -12.12 7.86 -1.02
C ASP A 148 -10.59 7.89 -0.82
N TYR A 149 -9.88 7.25 -1.75
CA TYR A 149 -8.42 7.21 -1.76
C TYR A 149 -7.77 8.58 -1.98
N PHE A 150 -8.44 9.49 -2.69
CA PHE A 150 -7.90 10.82 -2.95
C PHE A 150 -7.98 11.69 -1.69
N SER A 151 -9.09 11.65 -0.97
CA SER A 151 -9.23 12.32 0.33
C SER A 151 -8.22 11.76 1.35
N ALA A 152 -8.00 10.44 1.36
CA ALA A 152 -6.95 9.85 2.20
C ALA A 152 -5.54 10.34 1.83
N LYS A 153 -5.24 10.58 0.53
CA LYS A 153 -3.96 11.19 0.11
C LYS A 153 -3.81 12.60 0.66
N ILE A 154 -4.82 13.44 0.49
CA ILE A 154 -4.76 14.82 0.98
C ILE A 154 -4.59 14.82 2.51
N ALA A 155 -5.36 14.00 3.22
CA ALA A 155 -5.28 13.89 4.67
C ALA A 155 -3.89 13.47 5.15
N GLY A 156 -3.26 12.52 4.45
CA GLY A 156 -1.89 12.13 4.74
C GLY A 156 -0.89 13.27 4.57
N VAL A 157 -1.07 14.12 3.55
CA VAL A 157 -0.23 15.31 3.35
C VAL A 157 -0.45 16.33 4.46
N GLN A 158 -1.71 16.67 4.75
CA GLN A 158 -2.08 17.56 5.85
C GLN A 158 -1.48 17.11 7.18
N ARG A 159 -1.58 15.81 7.49
CA ARG A 159 -0.99 15.23 8.70
C ARG A 159 0.52 15.43 8.77
N MET A 160 1.24 15.14 7.70
CA MET A 160 2.69 15.28 7.68
C MET A 160 3.14 16.74 7.75
N LEU A 161 2.39 17.67 7.13
CA LEU A 161 2.60 19.10 7.28
C LEU A 161 2.37 19.57 8.71
N SER A 162 1.33 19.05 9.38
CA SER A 162 1.07 19.33 10.80
C SER A 162 2.22 18.87 11.70
N ILE A 163 2.83 17.70 11.44
CA ILE A 163 4.04 17.24 12.14
C ILE A 163 5.22 18.21 11.93
N LEU A 164 5.33 18.82 10.74
CA LEU A 164 6.33 19.85 10.42
C LEU A 164 5.98 21.23 11.02
N GLY A 165 4.93 21.34 11.83
CA GLY A 165 4.50 22.58 12.48
C GLY A 165 3.84 23.58 11.53
N GLN A 166 3.41 23.15 10.35
CA GLN A 166 2.67 24.00 9.41
C GLN A 166 1.22 24.17 9.86
N ASP A 167 0.65 25.35 9.64
CA ASP A 167 -0.77 25.61 9.89
C ASP A 167 -1.61 25.15 8.68
N ILE A 168 -2.26 24.00 8.83
CA ILE A 168 -3.07 23.37 7.78
C ILE A 168 -4.57 23.31 8.12
N GLY A 169 -4.98 23.91 9.24
CA GLY A 169 -6.34 23.75 9.78
C GLY A 169 -6.62 22.32 10.27
N GLU A 170 -7.63 21.66 9.70
CA GLU A 170 -8.01 20.30 10.05
C GLU A 170 -7.44 19.26 9.07
N ILE A 171 -7.21 18.03 9.57
CA ILE A 171 -6.86 16.88 8.73
C ILE A 171 -8.16 16.25 8.21
N ASP A 172 -8.75 16.87 7.21
CA ASP A 172 -10.07 16.54 6.65
C ASP A 172 -10.02 15.81 5.30
N GLY A 173 -8.86 15.78 4.65
CA GLY A 173 -8.70 15.23 3.30
C GLY A 173 -9.24 16.13 2.19
N VAL A 174 -9.50 17.41 2.48
CA VAL A 174 -9.94 18.42 1.51
C VAL A 174 -8.77 19.35 1.20
N LEU A 175 -8.44 19.49 -0.09
CA LEU A 175 -7.37 20.40 -0.50
C LEU A 175 -7.85 21.85 -0.41
N ASN A 176 -7.61 22.47 0.73
CA ASN A 176 -7.95 23.87 1.01
C ASN A 176 -6.75 24.81 0.83
N GLU A 177 -7.00 26.12 0.92
CA GLU A 177 -5.99 27.18 0.77
C GLU A 177 -4.84 27.00 1.78
N ALA A 178 -5.13 26.72 3.04
CA ALA A 178 -4.12 26.50 4.09
C ALA A 178 -3.16 25.33 3.75
N THR A 179 -3.70 24.22 3.24
CA THR A 179 -2.89 23.06 2.82
C THR A 179 -1.97 23.43 1.65
N VAL A 180 -2.47 24.22 0.70
CA VAL A 180 -1.69 24.68 -0.45
C VAL A 180 -0.61 25.66 -0.02
N ASP A 181 -0.93 26.61 0.86
CA ASP A 181 0.02 27.59 1.39
C ASP A 181 1.14 26.92 2.18
N ALA A 182 0.81 25.96 3.05
CA ALA A 182 1.80 25.15 3.76
C ALA A 182 2.75 24.41 2.79
N LEU A 183 2.21 23.84 1.70
CA LEU A 183 3.04 23.20 0.67
C LEU A 183 3.92 24.21 -0.08
N ASN A 184 3.44 25.43 -0.27
CA ASN A 184 4.21 26.51 -0.89
C ASN A 184 5.37 26.95 0.01
N GLU A 185 5.13 27.13 1.31
CA GLU A 185 6.12 27.55 2.30
C GLU A 185 7.32 26.60 2.36
N ILE A 186 7.08 25.29 2.24
CA ILE A 186 8.13 24.27 2.24
C ILE A 186 8.70 23.96 0.85
N GLY A 187 8.33 24.75 -0.18
CA GLY A 187 8.87 24.63 -1.54
C GLY A 187 8.35 23.43 -2.35
N LEU A 188 7.21 22.85 -1.96
CA LEU A 188 6.56 21.74 -2.67
C LEU A 188 5.45 22.16 -3.65
N ALA A 189 5.17 23.46 -3.77
CA ALA A 189 4.20 24.06 -4.71
C ALA A 189 4.19 23.42 -6.12
N ASN A 190 5.37 23.27 -6.73
CA ASN A 190 5.53 22.78 -8.10
C ASN A 190 5.33 21.27 -8.25
N VAL A 191 5.37 20.51 -7.14
CA VAL A 191 5.01 19.09 -7.10
C VAL A 191 3.48 18.93 -7.08
N VAL A 192 2.78 19.91 -6.49
CA VAL A 192 1.30 19.99 -6.42
C VAL A 192 0.68 20.35 -7.76
N ALA A 193 1.35 21.15 -8.60
CA ALA A 193 0.84 21.54 -9.92
C ALA A 193 0.52 20.34 -10.85
N GLY A 194 1.09 19.16 -10.57
CA GLY A 194 0.75 17.88 -11.21
C GLY A 194 0.09 16.85 -10.29
N PHE A 195 -0.17 17.18 -9.02
CA PHE A 195 -0.70 16.27 -8.00
C PHE A 195 0.05 14.93 -7.90
N ASP A 196 1.37 14.94 -8.05
CA ASP A 196 2.17 13.73 -7.95
C ASP A 196 2.47 13.42 -6.47
N PHE A 197 1.46 12.95 -5.73
CA PHE A 197 1.58 12.59 -4.32
C PHE A 197 2.68 11.54 -4.06
N ARG A 198 3.05 10.73 -5.06
CA ARG A 198 4.18 9.78 -4.96
C ARG A 198 5.52 10.49 -4.79
N ARG A 199 5.65 11.73 -5.25
CA ARG A 199 6.83 12.58 -5.02
C ARG A 199 6.73 13.36 -3.72
N ILE A 200 5.53 13.72 -3.27
CA ILE A 200 5.32 14.52 -2.07
C ILE A 200 5.68 13.73 -0.81
N TYR A 201 5.13 12.52 -0.64
CA TYR A 201 5.32 11.75 0.59
C TYR A 201 6.78 11.46 0.95
N PRO A 202 7.65 11.00 0.02
CA PRO A 202 9.05 10.76 0.35
C PRO A 202 9.78 12.03 0.80
N VAL A 203 9.42 13.20 0.25
CA VAL A 203 10.04 14.47 0.67
C VAL A 203 9.58 14.86 2.06
N LEU A 204 8.28 14.77 2.34
CA LEU A 204 7.75 15.05 3.68
C LEU A 204 8.35 14.10 4.73
N GLU A 205 8.50 12.81 4.43
CA GLU A 205 9.16 11.85 5.35
C GLU A 205 10.61 12.25 5.64
N GLN A 206 11.35 12.70 4.62
CA GLN A 206 12.73 13.18 4.81
C GLN A 206 12.80 14.44 5.67
N MET A 207 11.86 15.38 5.48
CA MET A 207 11.78 16.59 6.29
C MET A 207 11.48 16.27 7.74
N ILE A 208 10.49 15.41 8.02
CA ILE A 208 10.13 14.97 9.37
C ILE A 208 11.31 14.26 10.04
N ALA A 209 11.95 13.33 9.32
CA ALA A 209 13.11 12.62 9.83
C ALA A 209 14.29 13.57 10.14
N LYS A 210 14.44 14.66 9.37
CA LYS A 210 15.45 15.70 9.64
C LYS A 210 15.09 16.51 10.89
N GLN A 211 13.82 16.89 11.06
CA GLN A 211 13.35 17.62 12.23
C GLN A 211 13.56 16.82 13.52
N HIS A 212 13.17 15.54 13.54
CA HIS A 212 13.42 14.68 14.70
C HIS A 212 14.90 14.54 15.08
N LYS A 213 15.83 14.66 14.12
CA LYS A 213 17.27 14.66 14.42
C LYS A 213 17.78 15.98 15.01
N LEU A 214 17.05 17.08 14.81
CA LEU A 214 17.39 18.38 15.39
C LEU A 214 16.84 18.51 16.81
N ASP A 215 15.74 17.81 17.11
CA ASP A 215 15.07 17.86 18.41
C ASP A 215 15.66 16.88 19.45
N ASN A 216 16.52 15.95 19.04
CA ASN A 216 17.24 14.99 19.89
C ASN A 216 18.73 15.33 19.99
#